data_AF-A0A9D1FCE1-F1
#
_entry.id   AF-A0A9D1FCE1-F1
#
_cell.length_a   1.000
_cell.length_b   1.000
_cell.length_c   1.000
_cell.angle_alpha   90.00
_cell.angle_beta   90.00
_cell.angle_gamma   90.00
#
_symmetry.space_group_name_H-M   'P 1'
#
loop_
_entity.id
_entity.type
_entity.pdbx_description
1 polymer ?
#
loop_
_entity_poly.entity_id
_entity_poly.type
_entity_poly.pdbx_seq_one_letter_code
_entity_poly.pdbx_strand_id
1 'polypeptide(L)' 'EFTRLAIPRRVYTQSHFDMVVDAIAAVWERRSEIKRGYKIVWGPSVLRHFQASLAPAED' A
#
# COMPACT_ATOMS: atom_id res chain seq x y z
N GLU A 1 0.01 -1.64 -11.26
CA GLU A 1 -0.15 -2.49 -10.06
C GLU A 1 -1.41 -2.09 -9.31
N PHE A 2 -2.13 -3.05 -8.74
CA PHE A 2 -3.33 -2.80 -7.95
C PHE A 2 -3.10 -3.18 -6.49
N THR A 3 -3.70 -2.45 -5.56
CA THR A 3 -3.70 -2.79 -4.14
C THR A 3 -4.89 -3.69 -3.83
N ARG A 4 -4.64 -4.93 -3.40
CA ARG A 4 -5.70 -5.90 -3.08
C ARG A 4 -6.18 -5.73 -1.63
N LEU A 5 -7.49 -5.54 -1.44
CA LEU A 5 -8.15 -5.58 -0.12
C LEU A 5 -8.83 -6.94 0.07
N ALA A 6 -8.12 -7.89 0.68
CA ALA A 6 -8.66 -9.23 0.97
C ALA A 6 -9.37 -9.25 2.32
N ILE A 7 -10.65 -9.66 2.34
CA ILE A 7 -11.51 -9.64 3.53
C ILE A 7 -11.71 -11.08 4.05
N PRO A 8 -11.13 -11.46 5.21
CA PRO A 8 -11.41 -12.74 5.86
C PRO A 8 -12.85 -12.84 6.34
N ARG A 9 -13.48 -13.99 6.09
CA ARG A 9 -14.90 -14.22 6.44
C ARG A 9 -15.09 -14.24 7.95
N ARG A 10 -16.07 -13.47 8.45
CA ARG A 10 -16.51 -13.42 9.86
C ARG A 10 -15.42 -12.97 10.86
N VAL A 11 -14.42 -12.22 10.42
CA VAL A 11 -13.36 -11.69 11.29
C VAL A 11 -13.61 -10.23 11.65
N TYR A 12 -13.99 -9.40 10.66
CA TYR A 12 -14.12 -7.95 10.83
C TYR A 12 -15.57 -7.50 11.00
N THR A 13 -15.75 -6.46 11.80
CA THR A 13 -17.01 -5.75 12.05
C THR A 13 -17.14 -4.53 11.14
N GLN A 14 -18.31 -3.89 11.12
CA GLN A 14 -18.55 -2.64 10.36
C GLN A 14 -17.52 -1.55 10.70
N SER A 15 -17.21 -1.36 11.99
CA SER A 15 -16.25 -0.33 12.44
C SER A 15 -14.84 -0.51 11.85
N HIS A 16 -14.43 -1.74 11.53
CA HIS A 16 -13.14 -1.97 10.84
C HIS A 16 -13.20 -1.48 9.39
N PHE A 17 -14.35 -1.65 8.71
CA PHE A 17 -14.54 -1.15 7.36
C PHE A 17 -14.64 0.36 7.30
N ASP A 18 -15.36 0.97 8.25
CA ASP A 18 -15.46 2.44 8.34
C ASP A 18 -14.05 3.06 8.47
N MET A 19 -13.21 2.51 9.36
CA MET A 19 -11.82 2.94 9.50
C MET A 19 -10.99 2.78 8.22
N VAL A 20 -11.16 1.67 7.48
CA VAL A 20 -10.44 1.44 6.21
C VAL A 20 -10.89 2.43 5.14
N VAL A 21 -12.20 2.70 5.04
CA VAL A 21 -12.75 3.69 4.10
C VAL A 21 -12.20 5.08 4.40
N ASP A 22 -12.21 5.49 5.67
CA ASP A 22 -11.67 6.79 6.09
C ASP A 22 -10.17 6.92 5.78
N ALA A 23 -9.38 5.85 6.01
CA ALA A 23 -7.96 5.84 5.70
C ALA A 23 -7.68 5.97 4.19
N ILE A 24 -8.46 5.28 3.36
CA ILE A 24 -8.35 5.35 1.90
C ILE A 24 -8.76 6.74 1.40
N ALA A 25 -9.85 7.30 1.93
CA ALA A 25 -10.30 8.66 1.61
C ALA A 25 -9.22 9.70 1.96
N ALA A 26 -8.60 9.59 3.14
CA ALA A 26 -7.53 10.51 3.54
C ALA A 26 -6.31 10.44 2.61
N VAL A 27 -5.94 9.26 2.10
CA VAL A 27 -4.88 9.10 1.10
C VAL A 27 -5.30 9.69 -0.25
N TRP A 28 -6.56 9.49 -0.64
CA TRP A 28 -7.11 10.03 -1.87
C TRP A 28 -7.05 11.56 -1.90
N GLU A 29 -7.44 12.23 -0.81
CA GLU A 29 -7.42 13.70 -0.73
C GLU A 29 -6.02 14.28 -0.91
N ARG A 30 -4.99 13.69 -0.30
CA ARG A 30 -3.60 14.15 -0.39
C ARG A 30 -2.78 13.51 -1.53
N ARG A 31 -3.42 12.82 -2.48
CA ARG A 31 -2.71 12.09 -3.55
C ARG A 31 -1.80 12.97 -4.40
N SER A 32 -2.12 14.26 -4.54
CA SER A 32 -1.32 15.26 -5.25
C SER A 32 -0.01 15.61 -4.53
N GLU A 33 0.07 15.39 -3.22
CA GLU A 33 1.28 15.60 -2.42
C GLU A 33 2.27 14.43 -2.57
N ILE A 34 1.79 13.26 -2.97
CA ILE A 34 2.59 12.05 -3.17
C ILE A 34 3.30 12.15 -4.53
N LYS A 35 4.42 12.88 -4.55
CA LYS A 35 5.15 13.22 -5.79
C LYS A 35 6.07 12.13 -6.31
N ARG A 36 6.42 11.15 -5.47
CA ARG A 36 7.45 10.16 -5.79
C ARG A 36 7.05 8.76 -5.37
N GLY A 37 7.50 7.80 -6.17
CA GLY A 37 7.40 6.37 -5.88
C GLY A 37 8.59 5.85 -5.08
N TYR A 38 8.78 4.54 -5.14
CA TYR A 38 9.89 3.85 -4.49
C TYR A 38 10.78 3.16 -5.53
N LYS A 39 12.07 3.12 -5.26
CA LYS A 39 13.08 2.33 -6.01
C LYS A 39 13.46 1.08 -5.21
N ILE A 40 13.73 -0.02 -5.92
CA ILE A 40 14.28 -1.24 -5.30
C ILE A 40 15.77 -1.03 -5.07
N VAL A 41 16.20 -1.08 -3.81
CA VAL A 41 17.63 -1.01 -3.41
C VAL A 41 18.29 -2.37 -3.54
N TRP A 42 17.56 -3.41 -3.15
CA TRP A 42 18.03 -4.78 -3.18
C TRP A 42 16.86 -5.76 -3.28
N GLY A 43 17.06 -6.90 -3.93
CA GLY A 43 16.09 -8.00 -3.93
C GLY A 43 16.56 -9.19 -4.79
N PRO A 44 16.08 -10.41 -4.51
CA PRO A 44 16.42 -11.62 -5.28
C PRO A 44 15.97 -11.52 -6.74
N SER A 45 16.48 -12.35 -7.64
CA SER A 45 16.06 -12.33 -9.05
C SER A 45 14.62 -12.83 -9.26
N VAL A 46 14.16 -13.74 -8.39
CA VAL A 46 12.84 -14.38 -8.41
C VAL A 46 12.05 -13.98 -7.16
N LEU A 47 10.72 -13.86 -7.27
CA LEU A 47 9.82 -13.55 -6.15
C LEU A 47 10.18 -12.27 -5.36
N ARG A 48 10.64 -11.22 -6.07
CA ARG A 48 11.11 -9.96 -5.48
C ARG A 48 10.14 -9.33 -4.49
N HIS A 49 8.84 -9.40 -4.74
CA HIS A 49 7.81 -8.76 -3.91
C HIS A 49 7.78 -9.26 -2.45
N PHE A 50 8.36 -10.43 -2.15
CA PHE A 50 8.43 -10.93 -0.76
C PHE A 50 9.64 -10.42 0.03
N GLN A 51 10.73 -10.03 -0.64
CA GLN A 51 12.02 -9.76 0.03
C GLN A 51 12.69 -8.44 -0.40
N ALA A 52 12.15 -7.73 -1.39
CA ALA A 52 12.76 -6.50 -1.90
C ALA A 52 12.81 -5.41 -0.82
N SER A 53 13.96 -4.78 -0.68
CA SER A 53 14.13 -3.55 0.10
C SER A 53 13.88 -2.34 -0.80
N LEU A 54 13.00 -1.45 -0.36
CA LEU A 54 12.59 -0.27 -1.10
C LEU A 54 13.09 1.00 -0.41
N ALA A 55 13.51 1.99 -1.19
CA ALA A 55 13.79 3.35 -0.72
C ALA A 55 12.97 4.35 -1.54
N PRO A 56 12.64 5.54 -1.00
CA PRO A 56 12.05 6.60 -1.79
C PRO A 56 12.90 6.87 -3.05
N ALA A 57 12.25 7.01 -4.20
CA ALA A 57 12.95 7.47 -5.40
C ALA A 57 13.45 8.91 -5.16
N GLU A 58 14.67 9.20 -5.58
CA GLU A 58 15.13 10.59 -5.69
C GLU A 58 14.39 11.24 -6.87
N ASP A 59 14.25 12.57 -6.82
CA ASP A 59 13.54 13.34 -7.85
C ASP A 59 14.26 13.29 -9.21
#